data_AF-A0A3R7HK54-F1
#
_entry.id   AF-A0A3R7HK54-F1
#
_cell.length_a   1.000
_cell.length_b   1.000
_cell.length_c   1.000
_cell.angle_alpha   90.00
_cell.angle_beta   90.00
_cell.angle_gamma   90.00
#
_symmetry.space_group_name_H-M   'P 1'
#
loop_
_entity.id
_entity.type
_entity.pdbx_description
1 polymer ?
#
loop_
_entity_poly.entity_id
_entity_poly.type
_entity_poly.pdbx_seq_one_letter_code
_entity_poly.pdbx_strand_id
1 'polypeptide(L)'
;MSGARFSIGIDLGTTHCALSYVDTTASDGEKTTQGVLPVAQLTGPGAIDNLDLLPSFLYLPHPDELASGDLYLPWTGQREFAVGEFARSRGAATPIRLVSSAKSWLCHPGVDRRAAILPNDAPREVARVSPLESSVRYLTHLREAWDHAHPDAPFSQQDITVTIPASFDPAARELTAEAAEAAGYGRMTLLEEPQAALYSWIQKSGGQWRKQVKVGDIILVVDVGGGTTDLSLIAVIEREGNLELHRVAVGEHILLGGDNMDLALAHVVARKLAALGTQADAWQLRALTYACRAAKETLLSDPSAETVPLVVPSRGSKLIGGSIRTELTRAELTQTILEGFFPQVESAARPVSRARAGLTQLGLPYAQDAGITRHLAAFLGRQVGALAELEGLRDIATAEGASFLHPTAVLFNGGVFKSPLLVERIMGTLNGWLGAEGAPQARLLEGADLDLAVARGAAYYGYVRRGQGVRIRGGTARAYYIAIESAMPAVPGLEPPVQALCVAPFGMEEGTEAELPAQEFGLVVGEPVHFRFFGSSVRRQDQVGTLLDFWGPEELQELEEIQATLPSAGRTAGEVVPVKLHARVTEAGTLELEAVPRGTDERWKVEFDVRGSANA
;
A
#
# COMPACT_ATOMS: atom_id res chain seq x y z
N MET A 1 -33.29 -10.20 10.99
CA MET A 1 -32.06 -9.44 11.31
C MET A 1 -31.99 -8.31 10.30
N SER A 2 -32.08 -7.05 10.74
CA SER A 2 -31.89 -5.91 9.83
C SER A 2 -30.45 -5.93 9.32
N GLY A 3 -30.25 -5.77 8.01
CA GLY A 3 -28.91 -5.66 7.44
C GLY A 3 -28.14 -4.46 7.99
N ALA A 4 -26.81 -4.48 7.86
CA ALA A 4 -25.95 -3.36 8.24
C ALA A 4 -26.45 -2.05 7.58
N ARG A 5 -26.66 -0.99 8.37
CA ARG A 5 -27.15 0.30 7.86
C ARG A 5 -26.09 1.01 7.04
N PHE A 6 -24.84 0.95 7.47
CA PHE A 6 -23.73 1.61 6.84
C PHE A 6 -22.80 0.62 6.14
N SER A 7 -22.28 1.04 4.99
CA SER A 7 -21.08 0.48 4.37
C SER A 7 -19.92 1.40 4.69
N ILE A 8 -19.01 0.97 5.57
CA ILE A 8 -17.87 1.76 6.06
C ILE A 8 -16.63 1.43 5.21
N GLY A 9 -15.91 2.46 4.78
CA GLY A 9 -14.63 2.37 4.10
C GLY A 9 -13.52 2.98 4.93
N ILE A 10 -12.42 2.27 5.07
CA ILE A 10 -11.27 2.63 5.88
C ILE A 10 -10.06 2.70 4.97
N ASP A 11 -9.45 3.88 4.90
CA ASP A 11 -8.10 4.04 4.39
C ASP A 11 -7.12 3.93 5.54
N LEU A 12 -6.31 2.88 5.58
CA LEU A 12 -5.18 2.74 6.49
C LEU A 12 -3.92 3.24 5.79
N GLY A 13 -3.73 4.54 5.60
CA GLY A 13 -2.59 5.05 4.84
C GLY A 13 -1.29 5.13 5.66
N THR A 14 -0.15 5.21 4.95
CA THR A 14 1.18 5.33 5.57
C THR A 14 1.34 6.60 6.41
N THR A 15 0.69 7.69 6.01
CA THR A 15 0.79 9.02 6.64
C THR A 15 -0.52 9.45 7.31
N HIS A 16 -1.66 9.12 6.71
CA HIS A 16 -2.99 9.42 7.26
C HIS A 16 -3.91 8.22 7.08
N CYS A 17 -4.81 8.06 8.03
CA CYS A 17 -5.99 7.22 7.90
C CYS A 17 -7.23 8.09 7.68
N ALA A 18 -8.25 7.51 7.05
CA ALA A 18 -9.56 8.14 6.88
C ALA A 18 -10.68 7.11 6.99
N LEU A 19 -11.85 7.55 7.45
CA LEU A 19 -13.06 6.73 7.53
C LEU A 19 -14.19 7.43 6.76
N SER A 20 -14.74 6.74 5.77
CA SER A 20 -15.94 7.16 5.03
C SER A 20 -17.04 6.13 5.18
N TYR A 21 -18.28 6.51 4.92
CA TYR A 21 -19.42 5.62 4.99
C TYR A 21 -20.49 5.97 3.96
N VAL A 22 -21.23 4.96 3.50
CA VAL A 22 -22.47 5.13 2.73
C VAL A 22 -23.64 4.68 3.60
N ASP A 23 -24.63 5.56 3.79
CA ASP A 23 -25.89 5.17 4.42
C ASP A 23 -26.74 4.41 3.38
N THR A 24 -26.85 3.10 3.58
CA THR A 24 -27.56 2.22 2.64
C THR A 24 -29.08 2.40 2.69
N THR A 25 -29.62 2.94 3.78
CA THR A 25 -31.06 3.20 3.93
C THR A 25 -31.48 4.52 3.30
N ALA A 26 -30.54 5.45 3.15
CA ALA A 26 -30.73 6.74 2.49
C ALA A 26 -30.18 6.78 1.05
N SER A 27 -29.86 5.61 0.47
CA SER A 27 -29.36 5.47 -0.90
C SER A 27 -30.32 4.59 -1.71
N ASP A 28 -30.49 4.88 -3.00
CA ASP A 28 -31.48 4.23 -3.87
C ASP A 28 -30.88 3.61 -5.15
N GLY A 29 -29.55 3.49 -5.20
CA GLY A 29 -28.81 2.92 -6.33
C GLY A 29 -28.41 3.95 -7.39
N GLU A 30 -29.21 5.00 -7.59
CA GLU A 30 -28.86 6.14 -8.45
C GLU A 30 -28.13 7.24 -7.67
N LYS A 31 -28.62 7.53 -6.47
CA LYS A 31 -28.04 8.52 -5.56
C LYS A 31 -27.51 7.82 -4.32
N THR A 32 -26.24 8.08 -4.01
CA THR A 32 -25.61 7.60 -2.78
C THR A 32 -25.51 8.73 -1.76
N THR A 33 -25.95 8.43 -0.54
CA THR A 33 -25.74 9.30 0.62
C THR A 33 -24.44 8.87 1.31
N GLN A 34 -23.35 9.53 0.93
CA GLN A 34 -22.00 9.24 1.42
C GLN A 34 -21.49 10.35 2.33
N GLY A 35 -20.88 9.97 3.45
CA GLY A 35 -20.21 10.86 4.39
C GLY A 35 -18.76 10.47 4.64
N VAL A 36 -18.01 11.38 5.24
CA VAL A 36 -16.69 11.15 5.84
C VAL A 36 -16.86 11.42 7.32
N LEU A 37 -16.29 10.56 8.18
CA LEU A 37 -16.34 10.76 9.62
C LEU A 37 -15.25 11.76 10.02
N PRO A 38 -15.60 12.92 10.61
CA PRO A 38 -14.63 13.75 11.29
C PRO A 38 -14.16 13.01 12.53
N VAL A 39 -12.91 12.55 12.52
CA VAL A 39 -12.33 11.72 13.58
C VAL A 39 -11.92 12.61 14.74
N ALA A 40 -12.62 12.46 15.87
CA ALA A 40 -12.22 13.06 17.14
C ALA A 40 -10.82 12.59 17.52
N GLN A 41 -9.90 13.53 17.74
CA GLN A 41 -8.52 13.23 18.07
C GLN A 41 -7.90 14.39 18.85
N LEU A 42 -6.83 14.09 19.58
CA LEU A 42 -6.09 15.12 20.28
C LEU A 42 -5.33 15.98 19.27
N THR A 43 -5.38 17.30 19.43
CA THR A 43 -4.56 18.29 18.68
C THR A 43 -3.57 19.02 19.60
N GLY A 44 -3.78 18.92 20.91
CA GLY A 44 -2.90 19.37 21.98
C GLY A 44 -3.22 18.63 23.29
N PRO A 45 -2.46 18.87 24.38
CA PRO A 45 -2.75 18.27 25.67
C PRO A 45 -4.16 18.62 26.14
N GLY A 46 -5.04 17.61 26.25
CA GLY A 46 -6.45 17.76 26.62
C GLY A 46 -7.34 18.48 25.58
N ALA A 47 -6.79 18.90 24.44
CA ALA A 47 -7.52 19.57 23.37
C ALA A 47 -7.93 18.56 22.30
N ILE A 48 -9.24 18.49 22.01
CA ILE A 48 -9.84 17.54 21.07
C ILE A 48 -10.50 18.32 19.94
N ASP A 49 -10.13 18.01 18.71
CA ASP A 49 -10.80 18.48 17.51
C ASP A 49 -11.29 17.29 16.68
N ASN A 50 -12.25 17.55 15.78
CA ASN A 50 -12.73 16.56 14.82
C ASN A 50 -12.16 16.91 13.44
N LEU A 51 -11.30 16.04 12.89
CA LEU A 51 -10.65 16.25 11.60
C LEU A 51 -10.98 15.09 10.66
N ASP A 52 -11.14 15.36 9.36
CA ASP A 52 -11.49 14.33 8.37
C ASP A 52 -10.38 13.27 8.18
N LEU A 53 -9.15 13.60 8.56
CA LEU A 53 -7.99 12.73 8.50
C LEU A 53 -7.44 12.48 9.91
N LEU A 54 -7.05 11.24 10.18
CA LEU A 54 -6.31 10.85 11.37
C LEU A 54 -4.85 10.58 10.97
N PRO A 55 -3.88 11.43 11.33
CA PRO A 55 -2.48 11.12 11.05
C PRO A 55 -2.06 9.75 11.62
N SER A 56 -1.43 8.92 10.79
CA SER A 56 -0.96 7.56 11.12
C SER A 56 0.34 7.59 11.94
N PHE A 57 0.31 8.33 13.04
CA PHE A 57 1.40 8.54 13.98
C PHE A 57 0.99 8.07 15.37
N LEU A 58 1.90 7.38 16.04
CA LEU A 58 1.73 6.92 17.42
C LEU A 58 2.83 7.54 18.28
N TYR A 59 2.44 8.21 19.36
CA TYR A 59 3.36 8.82 20.31
C TYR A 59 3.35 8.05 21.63
N LEU A 60 4.55 7.69 22.11
CA LEU A 60 4.79 6.94 23.34
C LEU A 60 5.43 7.87 24.41
N PRO A 61 4.62 8.69 25.10
CA PRO A 61 5.10 9.67 26.06
C PRO A 61 5.87 9.01 27.22
N HIS A 62 6.77 9.77 27.85
CA HIS A 62 7.26 9.38 29.17
C HIS A 62 6.14 9.53 30.21
N PRO A 63 6.05 8.69 31.26
CA PRO A 63 5.01 8.82 32.29
C PRO A 63 4.92 10.21 32.92
N ASP A 64 6.06 10.88 33.12
CA ASP A 64 6.14 12.24 33.69
C ASP A 64 6.04 13.37 32.65
N GLU A 65 5.83 13.05 31.37
CA GLU A 65 5.84 14.05 30.29
C GLU A 65 4.53 14.84 30.20
N LEU A 66 3.41 14.19 30.54
CA LEU A 66 2.06 14.71 30.36
C LEU A 66 1.30 14.62 31.69
N ALA A 67 0.40 15.57 31.92
CA ALA A 67 -0.46 15.56 33.10
C ALA A 67 -1.57 14.51 32.97
N SER A 68 -2.09 14.07 34.11
CA SER A 68 -3.30 13.24 34.13
C SER A 68 -4.46 14.00 33.47
N GLY A 69 -5.05 13.43 32.43
CA GLY A 69 -6.09 14.10 31.64
C GLY A 69 -5.66 14.49 30.22
N ASP A 70 -4.36 14.70 29.99
CA ASP A 70 -3.86 15.25 28.72
C ASP A 70 -4.11 14.33 27.52
N LEU A 71 -4.28 13.03 27.77
CA LEU A 71 -4.53 11.99 26.78
C LEU A 71 -5.98 11.51 26.72
N TYR A 72 -6.91 12.21 27.39
CA TYR A 72 -8.31 11.77 27.44
C TYR A 72 -8.99 12.00 26.09
N LEU A 73 -9.81 11.03 25.70
CA LEU A 73 -10.67 11.10 24.52
C LEU A 73 -12.13 10.92 24.97
N PRO A 74 -13.12 11.29 24.15
CA PRO A 74 -14.53 11.27 24.56
C PRO A 74 -15.05 9.88 25.01
N TRP A 75 -14.43 8.80 24.54
CA TRP A 75 -14.78 7.41 24.85
C TRP A 75 -13.84 6.72 25.86
N THR A 76 -12.73 7.35 26.26
CA THR A 76 -11.79 6.73 27.20
C THR A 76 -11.06 7.74 28.08
N GLY A 77 -11.04 7.42 29.38
CA GLY A 77 -10.50 8.27 30.42
C GLY A 77 -9.06 7.93 30.84
N GLN A 78 -8.38 6.92 30.31
CA GLN A 78 -6.93 6.72 30.53
C GLN A 78 -6.29 6.03 29.31
N ARG A 79 -5.22 6.64 28.79
CA ARG A 79 -4.35 6.06 27.76
C ARG A 79 -2.90 6.35 28.11
N GLU A 80 -2.02 5.45 27.68
CA GLU A 80 -0.56 5.59 27.80
C GLU A 80 0.09 6.08 26.50
N PHE A 81 -0.71 6.31 25.46
CA PHE A 81 -0.24 6.70 24.14
C PHE A 81 -1.22 7.67 23.47
N ALA A 82 -0.73 8.38 22.45
CA ALA A 82 -1.56 9.21 21.57
C ALA A 82 -1.48 8.71 20.12
N VAL A 83 -2.59 8.84 19.39
CA VAL A 83 -2.69 8.62 17.95
C VAL A 83 -3.22 9.90 17.30
N GLY A 84 -2.78 10.21 16.09
CA GLY A 84 -3.30 11.34 15.31
C GLY A 84 -2.46 12.61 15.38
N GLU A 85 -3.11 13.76 15.28
CA GLU A 85 -2.47 15.07 15.13
C GLU A 85 -1.55 15.44 16.30
N PHE A 86 -1.99 15.21 17.54
CA PHE A 86 -1.15 15.43 18.72
C PHE A 86 0.09 14.52 18.71
N ALA A 87 -0.05 13.27 18.28
CA ALA A 87 1.09 12.36 18.16
C ALA A 87 2.11 12.88 17.14
N ARG A 88 1.62 13.35 15.98
CA ARG A 88 2.45 13.94 14.90
C ARG A 88 3.18 15.20 15.37
N SER A 89 2.46 16.15 15.97
CA SER A 89 3.02 17.44 16.39
C SER A 89 3.98 17.30 17.58
N ARG A 90 3.63 16.48 18.58
CA ARG A 90 4.48 16.19 19.73
C ARG A 90 5.70 15.37 19.33
N GLY A 91 5.52 14.40 18.45
CA GLY A 91 6.57 13.57 17.91
C GLY A 91 7.64 14.36 17.15
N ALA A 92 7.29 15.48 16.51
CA ALA A 92 8.27 16.37 15.90
C ALA A 92 9.24 16.98 16.92
N ALA A 93 8.78 17.23 18.16
CA ALA A 93 9.63 17.73 19.25
C ALA A 93 10.47 16.61 19.90
N THR A 94 9.92 15.40 20.01
CA THR A 94 10.58 14.22 20.61
C THR A 94 10.54 12.99 19.67
N PRO A 95 11.34 12.98 18.58
CA PRO A 95 11.24 11.95 17.54
C PRO A 95 11.55 10.53 18.01
N ILE A 96 12.37 10.38 19.05
CA ILE A 96 12.74 9.07 19.62
C ILE A 96 11.55 8.34 20.26
N ARG A 97 10.41 9.02 20.45
CA ARG A 97 9.15 8.48 21.01
C ARG A 97 8.01 8.42 19.97
N LEU A 98 8.30 8.79 18.73
CA LEU A 98 7.33 8.83 17.64
C LEU A 98 7.47 7.60 16.76
N VAL A 99 6.38 6.86 16.62
CA VAL A 99 6.23 5.84 15.58
C VAL A 99 5.56 6.49 14.36
N SER A 100 6.16 6.30 13.20
CA SER A 100 5.66 6.74 11.89
C SER A 100 5.85 5.63 10.85
N SER A 101 5.13 5.72 9.72
CA SER A 101 5.26 4.78 8.59
C SER A 101 5.04 3.31 8.99
N ALA A 102 4.23 3.05 10.02
CA ALA A 102 4.00 1.69 10.54
C ALA A 102 3.50 0.73 9.45
N LYS A 103 2.70 1.22 8.50
CA LYS A 103 2.25 0.44 7.33
C LYS A 103 3.41 -0.05 6.46
N SER A 104 4.38 0.81 6.16
CA SER A 104 5.57 0.45 5.39
C SER A 104 6.45 -0.57 6.13
N TRP A 105 6.48 -0.51 7.46
CA TRP A 105 7.16 -1.53 8.25
C TRP A 105 6.37 -2.85 8.31
N LEU A 106 5.03 -2.78 8.34
CA LEU A 106 4.15 -3.94 8.33
C LEU A 106 4.29 -4.76 7.03
N CYS A 107 4.60 -4.11 5.91
CA CYS A 107 4.85 -4.78 4.64
C CYS A 107 6.32 -5.06 4.36
N HIS A 108 7.25 -4.80 5.29
CA HIS A 108 8.66 -5.06 5.05
C HIS A 108 9.03 -6.51 5.43
N PRO A 109 9.35 -7.38 4.44
CA PRO A 109 9.67 -8.78 4.72
C PRO A 109 11.00 -8.98 5.46
N GLY A 110 11.92 -8.01 5.39
CA GLY A 110 13.25 -8.09 6.00
C GLY A 110 13.29 -7.91 7.52
N VAL A 111 12.14 -7.79 8.19
CA VAL A 111 12.04 -7.58 9.64
C VAL A 111 10.94 -8.43 10.26
N ASP A 112 11.10 -8.72 11.55
CA ASP A 112 10.01 -9.27 12.36
C ASP A 112 8.97 -8.16 12.62
N ARG A 113 7.83 -8.29 11.93
CA ARG A 113 6.69 -7.36 11.95
C ARG A 113 5.86 -7.43 13.24
N ARG A 114 6.13 -8.41 14.11
CA ARG A 114 5.54 -8.57 15.45
C ARG A 114 6.50 -8.18 16.57
N ALA A 115 7.81 -8.12 16.30
CA ALA A 115 8.78 -7.62 17.27
C ALA A 115 8.60 -6.12 17.53
N ALA A 116 8.91 -5.71 18.75
CA ALA A 116 8.89 -4.32 19.19
C ALA A 116 10.08 -3.51 18.60
N ILE A 117 9.99 -3.18 17.31
CA ILE A 117 11.08 -2.51 16.56
C ILE A 117 10.86 -1.00 16.38
N LEU A 118 9.67 -0.46 16.69
CA LEU A 118 9.34 0.96 16.50
C LEU A 118 9.16 1.70 17.83
N PRO A 119 9.68 2.93 18.00
CA PRO A 119 10.45 3.70 17.03
C PRO A 119 11.83 3.07 16.78
N ASN A 120 12.25 3.03 15.52
CA ASN A 120 13.50 2.38 15.10
C ASN A 120 14.75 3.01 15.74
N ASP A 121 14.72 4.34 15.91
CA ASP A 121 15.82 5.13 16.47
C ASP A 121 15.70 5.35 18.00
N ALA A 122 14.75 4.69 18.66
CA ALA A 122 14.53 4.83 20.09
C ALA A 122 15.72 4.26 20.90
N PRO A 123 16.25 4.96 21.91
CA PRO A 123 17.14 4.36 22.90
C PRO A 123 16.51 3.15 23.61
N ARG A 124 17.32 2.29 24.25
CA ARG A 124 16.83 1.05 24.89
C ARG A 124 15.82 1.31 26.01
N GLU A 125 15.91 2.45 26.66
CA GLU A 125 15.04 2.91 27.74
C GLU A 125 13.67 3.42 27.24
N VAL A 126 13.51 3.66 25.95
CA VAL A 126 12.22 4.07 25.38
C VAL A 126 11.48 2.82 24.92
N ALA A 127 10.24 2.68 25.42
CA ALA A 127 9.37 1.58 25.04
C ALA A 127 9.17 1.55 23.51
N ARG A 128 9.21 0.35 22.95
CA ARG A 128 8.94 0.10 21.54
C ARG A 128 7.69 -0.75 21.38
N VAL A 129 7.10 -0.68 20.20
CA VAL A 129 5.95 -1.46 19.75
C VAL A 129 6.24 -2.05 18.38
N SER A 130 5.43 -3.03 17.97
CA SER A 130 5.55 -3.62 16.65
C SER A 130 4.80 -2.80 15.59
N PRO A 131 5.15 -2.95 14.30
CA PRO A 131 4.34 -2.44 13.19
C PRO A 131 2.89 -2.91 13.27
N LEU A 132 2.66 -4.19 13.62
CA LEU A 132 1.32 -4.75 13.80
C LEU A 132 0.54 -4.02 14.89
N GLU A 133 1.09 -3.91 16.09
CA GLU A 133 0.48 -3.22 17.24
C GLU A 133 0.18 -1.75 16.94
N SER A 134 1.07 -1.09 16.18
CA SER A 134 0.84 0.30 15.77
C SER A 134 -0.39 0.42 14.86
N SER A 135 -0.52 -0.47 13.89
CA SER A 135 -1.69 -0.53 13.00
C SER A 135 -2.98 -0.87 13.76
N VAL A 136 -2.92 -1.79 14.73
CA VAL A 136 -4.05 -2.10 15.63
C VAL A 136 -4.52 -0.84 16.36
N ARG A 137 -3.60 -0.03 16.89
CA ARG A 137 -3.94 1.22 17.61
C ARG A 137 -4.59 2.26 16.69
N TYR A 138 -4.16 2.37 15.44
CA TYR A 138 -4.77 3.28 14.46
C TYR A 138 -6.21 2.85 14.14
N LEU A 139 -6.41 1.57 13.84
CA LEU A 139 -7.73 1.01 13.52
C LEU A 139 -8.67 1.06 14.73
N THR A 140 -8.16 0.77 15.93
CA THR A 140 -8.94 0.87 17.18
C THR A 140 -9.44 2.30 17.40
N HIS A 141 -8.60 3.30 17.16
CA HIS A 141 -8.98 4.71 17.29
C HIS A 141 -10.12 5.09 16.34
N LEU A 142 -10.06 4.63 15.08
CA LEU A 142 -11.13 4.87 14.10
C LEU A 142 -12.45 4.20 14.50
N ARG A 143 -12.39 2.95 14.97
CA ARG A 143 -13.58 2.23 15.46
C ARG A 143 -14.23 2.96 16.62
N GLU A 144 -13.47 3.35 17.64
CA GLU A 144 -14.04 4.02 18.81
C GLU A 144 -14.58 5.41 18.48
N ALA A 145 -13.92 6.14 17.57
CA ALA A 145 -14.42 7.41 17.07
C ALA A 145 -15.77 7.22 16.34
N TRP A 146 -15.91 6.14 15.56
CA TRP A 146 -17.18 5.77 14.95
C TRP A 146 -18.25 5.47 16.01
N ASP A 147 -17.97 4.57 16.95
CA ASP A 147 -18.93 4.14 17.97
C ASP A 147 -19.40 5.31 18.85
N HIS A 148 -18.51 6.27 19.12
CA HIS A 148 -18.85 7.50 19.82
C HIS A 148 -19.78 8.41 18.99
N ALA A 149 -19.50 8.57 17.69
CA ALA A 149 -20.29 9.42 16.80
C ALA A 149 -21.63 8.78 16.37
N HIS A 150 -21.72 7.44 16.40
CA HIS A 150 -22.86 6.67 15.92
C HIS A 150 -23.30 5.61 16.96
N PRO A 151 -23.76 6.02 18.16
CA PRO A 151 -24.13 5.07 19.22
C PRO A 151 -25.28 4.13 18.83
N ASP A 152 -26.15 4.57 17.91
CA ASP A 152 -27.27 3.78 17.40
C ASP A 152 -26.91 2.85 16.22
N ALA A 153 -25.67 2.91 15.74
CA ALA A 153 -25.17 2.06 14.66
C ALA A 153 -23.75 1.56 14.96
N PRO A 154 -23.60 0.62 15.92
CA PRO A 154 -22.31 0.13 16.37
C PRO A 154 -21.46 -0.41 15.21
N PHE A 155 -20.16 -0.12 15.22
CA PHE A 155 -19.21 -0.47 14.17
C PHE A 155 -19.23 -1.96 13.83
N SER A 156 -19.29 -2.81 14.87
CA SER A 156 -19.31 -4.28 14.77
C SER A 156 -20.53 -4.86 14.03
N GLN A 157 -21.57 -4.05 13.82
CA GLN A 157 -22.79 -4.44 13.10
C GLN A 157 -22.83 -3.89 11.67
N GLN A 158 -21.81 -3.16 11.22
CA GLN A 158 -21.73 -2.59 9.88
C GLN A 158 -20.90 -3.47 8.94
N ASP A 159 -21.02 -3.21 7.64
CA ASP A 159 -20.10 -3.82 6.66
C ASP A 159 -18.87 -2.93 6.54
N ILE A 160 -17.68 -3.52 6.62
CA ILE A 160 -16.42 -2.76 6.68
C ILE A 160 -15.55 -3.15 5.49
N THR A 161 -14.98 -2.16 4.82
CA THR A 161 -13.95 -2.35 3.79
C THR A 161 -12.67 -1.65 4.24
N VAL A 162 -11.55 -2.36 4.32
CA VAL A 162 -10.23 -1.82 4.68
C VAL A 162 -9.33 -1.84 3.46
N THR A 163 -8.64 -0.73 3.17
CA THR A 163 -7.77 -0.66 1.99
C THR A 163 -6.36 -1.15 2.23
N ILE A 164 -5.79 -1.76 1.20
CA ILE A 164 -4.41 -2.26 1.13
C ILE A 164 -3.75 -1.77 -0.17
N PRO A 165 -2.44 -1.53 -0.21
CA PRO A 165 -1.74 -1.25 -1.46
C PRO A 165 -1.82 -2.46 -2.39
N ALA A 166 -2.06 -2.23 -3.67
CA ALA A 166 -2.22 -3.32 -4.65
C ALA A 166 -0.96 -4.21 -4.76
N SER A 167 0.19 -3.61 -4.50
CA SER A 167 1.52 -4.22 -4.56
C SER A 167 1.86 -5.08 -3.33
N PHE A 168 1.00 -5.13 -2.29
CA PHE A 168 1.21 -5.98 -1.12
C PHE A 168 1.20 -7.46 -1.50
N ASP A 169 2.23 -8.17 -1.04
CA ASP A 169 2.29 -9.62 -1.05
C ASP A 169 1.24 -10.23 -0.11
N PRO A 170 0.94 -11.54 -0.23
CA PRO A 170 -0.09 -12.15 0.59
C PRO A 170 0.18 -12.05 2.11
N ALA A 171 1.45 -12.09 2.55
CA ALA A 171 1.82 -11.97 3.96
C ALA A 171 1.47 -10.58 4.53
N ALA A 172 1.75 -9.50 3.79
CA ALA A 172 1.39 -8.14 4.20
C ALA A 172 -0.13 -7.91 4.22
N ARG A 173 -0.88 -8.57 3.33
CA ARG A 173 -2.34 -8.55 3.32
C ARG A 173 -2.90 -9.23 4.58
N GLU A 174 -2.39 -10.41 4.92
CA GLU A 174 -2.77 -11.15 6.12
C GLU A 174 -2.49 -10.37 7.40
N LEU A 175 -1.30 -9.76 7.52
CA LEU A 175 -0.97 -8.91 8.66
C LEU A 175 -1.89 -7.70 8.81
N THR A 176 -2.34 -7.13 7.70
CA THR A 176 -3.33 -6.03 7.73
C THR A 176 -4.69 -6.53 8.19
N ALA A 177 -5.09 -7.72 7.74
CA ALA A 177 -6.30 -8.39 8.20
C ALA A 177 -6.23 -8.68 9.71
N GLU A 178 -5.14 -9.28 10.19
CA GLU A 178 -4.91 -9.55 11.62
C GLU A 178 -4.99 -8.26 12.45
N ALA A 179 -4.37 -7.17 11.98
CA ALA A 179 -4.45 -5.88 12.67
C ALA A 179 -5.89 -5.38 12.81
N ALA A 180 -6.68 -5.53 11.76
CA ALA A 180 -8.08 -5.12 11.75
C ALA A 180 -8.95 -6.04 12.62
N GLU A 181 -8.75 -7.36 12.58
CA GLU A 181 -9.45 -8.30 13.45
C GLU A 181 -9.15 -8.01 14.93
N ALA A 182 -7.88 -7.80 15.28
CA ALA A 182 -7.47 -7.42 16.63
C ALA A 182 -8.06 -6.07 17.07
N ALA A 183 -8.30 -5.15 16.13
CA ALA A 183 -9.02 -3.90 16.38
C ALA A 183 -10.55 -4.07 16.47
N GLY A 184 -11.09 -5.28 16.26
CA GLY A 184 -12.52 -5.62 16.35
C GLY A 184 -13.30 -5.47 15.04
N TYR A 185 -12.65 -5.60 13.89
CA TYR A 185 -13.26 -5.48 12.57
C TYR A 185 -13.79 -6.85 12.11
N GLY A 186 -14.89 -7.31 12.70
CA GLY A 186 -15.36 -8.69 12.51
C GLY A 186 -15.79 -9.07 11.09
N ARG A 187 -16.50 -8.18 10.37
CA ARG A 187 -16.96 -8.42 8.98
C ARG A 187 -16.29 -7.45 8.02
N MET A 188 -15.02 -7.67 7.76
CA MET A 188 -14.24 -6.83 6.86
C MET A 188 -14.02 -7.47 5.49
N THR A 189 -13.89 -6.61 4.48
CA THR A 189 -13.38 -6.95 3.14
C THR A 189 -12.11 -6.14 2.91
N LEU A 190 -11.09 -6.74 2.30
CA LEU A 190 -9.92 -5.97 1.85
C LEU A 190 -10.18 -5.44 0.44
N LEU A 191 -9.74 -4.22 0.16
CA LEU A 191 -9.84 -3.60 -1.16
C LEU A 191 -8.52 -2.95 -1.53
N GLU A 192 -8.11 -3.06 -2.79
CA GLU A 192 -6.91 -2.37 -3.22
C GLU A 192 -7.12 -0.86 -3.33
N GLU A 193 -6.18 -0.07 -2.82
CA GLU A 193 -6.19 1.40 -2.89
C GLU A 193 -6.45 1.96 -4.29
N PRO A 194 -5.77 1.52 -5.38
CA PRO A 194 -6.06 2.04 -6.72
C PRO A 194 -7.48 1.70 -7.20
N GLN A 195 -8.03 0.56 -6.78
CA GLN A 195 -9.43 0.22 -7.06
C GLN A 195 -10.38 1.12 -6.27
N ALA A 196 -10.07 1.38 -5.00
CA ALA A 196 -10.83 2.32 -4.19
C ALA A 196 -10.83 3.72 -4.82
N ALA A 197 -9.68 4.22 -5.28
CA ALA A 197 -9.60 5.50 -5.98
C ALA A 197 -10.53 5.57 -7.21
N LEU A 198 -10.61 4.49 -8.01
CA LEU A 198 -11.55 4.40 -9.14
C LEU A 198 -13.00 4.38 -8.68
N TYR A 199 -13.35 3.62 -7.64
CA TYR A 199 -14.71 3.61 -7.09
C TYR A 199 -15.14 4.99 -6.61
N SER A 200 -14.24 5.76 -6.00
CA SER A 200 -14.50 7.15 -5.64
C SER A 200 -14.73 8.04 -6.86
N TRP A 201 -13.90 7.91 -7.90
CA TRP A 201 -14.11 8.62 -9.16
C TRP A 201 -15.46 8.27 -9.82
N ILE A 202 -15.84 6.99 -9.87
CA ILE A 202 -17.15 6.53 -10.36
C ILE A 202 -18.27 7.16 -9.55
N GLN A 203 -18.20 7.08 -8.22
CA GLN A 203 -19.22 7.61 -7.31
C GLN A 203 -19.41 9.10 -7.51
N LYS A 204 -18.32 9.87 -7.51
CA LYS A 204 -18.38 11.33 -7.62
C LYS A 204 -18.85 11.80 -8.99
N SER A 205 -18.66 10.99 -10.04
CA SER A 205 -19.16 11.31 -11.38
C SER A 205 -20.70 11.36 -11.47
N GLY A 206 -21.44 10.81 -10.49
CA GLY A 206 -22.90 10.76 -10.55
C GLY A 206 -23.43 10.06 -11.80
N GLY A 207 -22.76 8.98 -12.22
CA GLY A 207 -23.09 8.23 -13.44
C GLY A 207 -22.50 8.80 -14.74
N GLN A 208 -21.84 9.97 -14.70
CA GLN A 208 -21.22 10.59 -15.88
C GLN A 208 -19.86 9.99 -16.25
N TRP A 209 -19.28 9.10 -15.42
CA TRP A 209 -18.00 8.45 -15.72
C TRP A 209 -18.02 7.73 -17.07
N ARG A 210 -19.17 7.18 -17.49
CA ARG A 210 -19.37 6.54 -18.81
C ARG A 210 -19.22 7.50 -20.00
N LYS A 211 -19.23 8.81 -19.77
CA LYS A 211 -18.90 9.82 -20.79
C LYS A 211 -17.41 10.15 -20.83
N GLN A 212 -16.71 9.88 -19.73
CA GLN A 212 -15.27 10.11 -19.62
C GLN A 212 -14.47 8.92 -20.13
N VAL A 213 -15.03 7.70 -20.13
CA VAL A 213 -14.36 6.51 -20.66
C VAL A 213 -15.22 5.74 -21.65
N LYS A 214 -14.57 4.97 -22.52
CA LYS A 214 -15.19 4.06 -23.50
C LYS A 214 -14.52 2.70 -23.46
N VAL A 215 -15.19 1.68 -24.01
CA VAL A 215 -14.58 0.36 -24.23
C VAL A 215 -13.25 0.54 -24.95
N GLY A 216 -12.22 -0.12 -24.43
CA GLY A 216 -10.87 -0.03 -24.94
C GLY A 216 -9.98 1.03 -24.32
N ASP A 217 -10.52 1.91 -23.46
CA ASP A 217 -9.68 2.82 -22.71
C ASP A 217 -8.80 2.06 -21.70
N ILE A 218 -7.56 2.52 -21.59
CA ILE A 218 -6.58 2.06 -20.62
C ILE A 218 -6.30 3.20 -19.65
N ILE A 219 -6.82 3.06 -18.44
CA ILE A 219 -6.68 4.02 -17.35
C ILE A 219 -5.41 3.68 -16.56
N LEU A 220 -4.45 4.60 -16.56
CA LEU A 220 -3.31 4.56 -15.66
C LEU A 220 -3.69 5.26 -14.35
N VAL A 221 -3.69 4.52 -13.26
CA VAL A 221 -3.79 5.07 -11.91
C VAL A 221 -2.39 5.34 -11.39
N VAL A 222 -2.11 6.60 -11.02
CA VAL A 222 -0.83 7.03 -10.43
C VAL A 222 -1.12 7.52 -9.02
N ASP A 223 -0.76 6.70 -8.04
CA ASP A 223 -0.89 7.04 -6.62
C ASP A 223 0.47 7.41 -6.04
N VAL A 224 0.63 8.66 -5.61
CA VAL A 224 1.83 9.11 -4.90
C VAL A 224 1.41 9.74 -3.58
N GLY A 225 1.49 8.94 -2.53
CA GLY A 225 1.20 9.32 -1.17
C GLY A 225 2.39 9.98 -0.45
N GLY A 226 2.31 10.02 0.88
CA GLY A 226 3.41 10.52 1.72
C GLY A 226 4.61 9.56 1.71
N GLY A 227 4.39 8.25 1.83
CA GLY A 227 5.49 7.29 1.96
C GLY A 227 5.73 6.40 0.75
N THR A 228 4.76 6.29 -0.17
CA THR A 228 4.75 5.26 -1.21
C THR A 228 4.28 5.80 -2.55
N THR A 229 4.73 5.14 -3.62
CA THR A 229 4.24 5.31 -4.98
C THR A 229 3.72 3.96 -5.47
N ASP A 230 2.46 3.93 -5.89
CA ASP A 230 1.79 2.74 -6.40
C ASP A 230 1.20 3.06 -7.78
N LEU A 231 1.44 2.16 -8.74
CA LEU A 231 1.02 2.32 -10.14
C LEU A 231 0.09 1.18 -10.51
N SER A 232 -0.98 1.46 -11.25
CA SER A 232 -1.89 0.42 -11.75
C SER A 232 -2.45 0.76 -13.11
N LEU A 233 -2.74 -0.27 -13.89
CA LEU A 233 -3.40 -0.16 -15.20
C LEU A 233 -4.74 -0.87 -15.14
N ILE A 234 -5.77 -0.20 -15.66
CA ILE A 234 -7.15 -0.67 -15.64
C ILE A 234 -7.70 -0.50 -17.04
N ALA A 235 -8.20 -1.58 -17.62
CA ALA A 235 -8.87 -1.54 -18.90
C ALA A 235 -10.38 -1.38 -18.71
N VAL A 236 -10.98 -0.67 -19.64
CA VAL A 236 -12.43 -0.56 -19.75
C VAL A 236 -12.90 -1.58 -20.78
N ILE A 237 -13.60 -2.62 -20.33
CA ILE A 237 -14.16 -3.67 -21.18
C ILE A 237 -15.69 -3.60 -21.21
N GLU A 238 -16.30 -4.34 -22.12
CA GLU A 238 -17.75 -4.54 -22.16
C GLU A 238 -18.08 -6.01 -21.94
N ARG A 239 -18.99 -6.27 -21.02
CA ARG A 239 -19.54 -7.60 -20.75
C ARG A 239 -21.04 -7.51 -20.60
N GLU A 240 -21.77 -8.34 -21.35
CA GLU A 240 -23.25 -8.36 -21.33
C GLU A 240 -23.89 -6.97 -21.56
N GLY A 241 -23.26 -6.13 -22.40
CA GLY A 241 -23.72 -4.77 -22.71
C GLY A 241 -23.47 -3.73 -21.61
N ASN A 242 -22.69 -4.07 -20.58
CA ASN A 242 -22.30 -3.17 -19.51
C ASN A 242 -20.80 -2.89 -19.54
N LEU A 243 -20.43 -1.62 -19.35
CA LEU A 243 -19.04 -1.23 -19.10
C LEU A 243 -18.57 -1.80 -17.77
N GLU A 244 -17.45 -2.51 -17.81
CA GLU A 244 -16.77 -3.12 -16.68
C GLU A 244 -15.32 -2.64 -16.66
N LEU A 245 -14.78 -2.41 -15.46
CA LEU A 245 -13.37 -2.07 -15.28
C LEU A 245 -12.63 -3.34 -14.88
N HIS A 246 -11.56 -3.65 -15.61
CA HIS A 246 -10.74 -4.83 -15.42
C HIS A 246 -9.30 -4.43 -15.11
N ARG A 247 -8.75 -4.95 -14.02
CA ARG A 247 -7.36 -4.66 -13.65
C ARG A 247 -6.39 -5.36 -14.59
N VAL A 248 -5.58 -4.58 -15.31
CA VAL A 248 -4.59 -5.08 -16.27
C VAL A 248 -3.26 -5.36 -15.60
N ALA A 249 -2.74 -4.45 -14.77
CA ALA A 249 -1.42 -4.61 -14.17
C ALA A 249 -1.28 -3.78 -12.89
N VAL A 250 -0.37 -4.22 -12.02
CA VAL A 250 0.02 -3.53 -10.79
C VAL A 250 1.54 -3.38 -10.76
N GLY A 251 2.01 -2.21 -10.39
CA GLY A 251 3.42 -1.90 -10.23
C GLY A 251 4.04 -2.52 -8.98
N GLU A 252 5.34 -2.33 -8.81
CA GLU A 252 6.03 -2.67 -7.57
C GLU A 252 5.61 -1.70 -6.44
N HIS A 253 5.74 -2.14 -5.19
CA HIS A 253 5.58 -1.25 -4.04
C HIS A 253 6.82 -0.39 -3.88
N ILE A 254 6.74 0.90 -4.22
CA ILE A 254 7.90 1.79 -4.18
C ILE A 254 7.82 2.62 -2.91
N LEU A 255 8.77 2.40 -1.98
CA LEU A 255 8.94 3.23 -0.78
C LEU A 255 9.57 4.57 -1.15
N LEU A 256 8.77 5.41 -1.79
CA LEU A 256 9.13 6.71 -2.34
C LEU A 256 7.87 7.59 -2.41
N GLY A 257 7.86 8.72 -1.71
CA GLY A 257 6.73 9.64 -1.72
C GLY A 257 7.08 11.04 -1.21
N GLY A 258 6.06 11.76 -0.76
CA GLY A 258 6.20 13.11 -0.19
C GLY A 258 7.20 13.26 0.96
N ASP A 259 7.35 12.23 1.80
CA ASP A 259 8.28 12.22 2.95
C ASP A 259 9.75 12.19 2.46
N ASN A 260 10.03 11.46 1.38
CA ASN A 260 11.35 11.46 0.73
C ASN A 260 11.66 12.83 0.11
N MET A 261 10.66 13.48 -0.47
CA MET A 261 10.77 14.84 -1.02
C MET A 261 11.11 15.84 0.09
N ASP A 262 10.42 15.76 1.22
CA ASP A 262 10.65 16.63 2.39
C ASP A 262 12.08 16.46 2.94
N LEU A 263 12.54 15.21 3.04
CA LEU A 263 13.89 14.88 3.47
C LEU A 263 14.96 15.38 2.48
N ALA A 264 14.73 15.21 1.17
CA ALA A 264 15.65 15.68 0.14
C ALA A 264 15.82 17.21 0.18
N LEU A 265 14.72 17.95 0.33
CA LEU A 265 14.74 19.40 0.50
C LEU A 265 15.46 19.81 1.78
N ALA A 266 15.24 19.10 2.89
CA ALA A 266 15.95 19.37 4.15
C ALA A 266 17.47 19.19 4.00
N HIS A 267 17.92 18.18 3.26
CA HIS A 267 19.35 18.00 2.95
C HIS A 267 19.91 19.09 2.03
N VAL A 268 19.14 19.57 1.07
CA VAL A 268 19.53 20.73 0.24
C VAL A 268 19.74 21.96 1.13
N VAL A 269 18.78 22.25 2.00
CA VAL A 269 18.86 23.37 2.95
C VAL A 269 20.00 23.20 3.95
N ALA A 270 20.21 21.99 4.48
CA ALA A 270 21.32 21.69 5.39
C ALA A 270 22.69 21.89 4.73
N ARG A 271 22.86 21.50 3.46
CA ARG A 271 24.09 21.77 2.70
C ARG A 271 24.31 23.27 2.47
N LYS A 272 23.25 24.01 2.17
CA LYS A 272 23.29 25.48 2.06
C LYS A 272 23.75 26.12 3.37
N LEU A 273 23.21 25.67 4.50
CA LEU A 273 23.63 26.14 5.83
C LEU A 273 25.08 25.77 6.15
N ALA A 274 25.50 24.55 5.83
CA ALA A 274 26.87 24.08 6.03
C ALA A 274 27.88 24.93 5.26
N ALA A 275 27.56 25.33 4.02
CA ALA A 275 28.38 26.24 3.22
C ALA A 275 28.49 27.65 3.85
N LEU A 276 27.50 28.06 4.64
CA LEU A 276 27.50 29.29 5.43
C LEU A 276 28.09 29.11 6.84
N GLY A 277 28.69 27.96 7.14
CA GLY A 277 29.34 27.68 8.42
C GLY A 277 28.42 27.15 9.53
N THR A 278 27.15 26.85 9.22
CA THR A 278 26.18 26.30 10.19
C THR A 278 25.92 24.83 9.91
N GLN A 279 26.40 23.95 10.79
CA GLN A 279 26.14 22.51 10.72
C GLN A 279 24.87 22.17 11.51
N ALA A 280 23.88 21.56 10.84
CA ALA A 280 22.68 21.06 11.50
C ALA A 280 22.96 19.70 12.15
N ASP A 281 22.63 19.54 13.42
CA ASP A 281 22.65 18.24 14.08
C ASP A 281 21.48 17.34 13.62
N ALA A 282 21.47 16.08 14.06
CA ALA A 282 20.45 15.11 13.66
C ALA A 282 19.02 15.51 14.06
N TRP A 283 18.85 16.24 15.18
CA TRP A 283 17.54 16.73 15.61
C TRP A 283 17.12 17.94 14.77
N GLN A 284 18.03 18.87 14.51
CA GLN A 284 17.81 20.02 13.64
C GLN A 284 17.47 19.60 12.20
N LEU A 285 18.10 18.54 11.69
CA LEU A 285 17.77 17.99 10.37
C LEU A 285 16.32 17.48 10.32
N ARG A 286 15.85 16.78 11.37
CA ARG A 286 14.44 16.34 11.45
C ARG A 286 13.48 17.55 11.49
N ALA A 287 13.80 18.56 12.30
CA ALA A 287 13.01 19.77 12.35
C ALA A 287 13.00 20.52 11.00
N LEU A 288 14.12 20.53 10.28
CA LEU A 288 14.20 21.03 8.90
C LEU A 288 13.29 20.23 7.96
N THR A 289 13.22 18.90 8.07
CA THR A 289 12.30 18.08 7.28
C THR A 289 10.85 18.51 7.45
N TYR A 290 10.38 18.71 8.70
CA TYR A 290 9.02 19.21 8.94
C TYR A 290 8.81 20.62 8.39
N ALA A 291 9.77 21.52 8.55
CA ALA A 291 9.68 22.88 8.02
C ALA A 291 9.68 22.89 6.47
N CYS A 292 10.49 22.04 5.85
CA CYS A 292 10.54 21.85 4.40
C CYS A 292 9.25 21.29 3.84
N ARG A 293 8.52 20.44 4.58
CA ARG A 293 7.19 19.98 4.16
C ARG A 293 6.21 21.15 3.97
N ALA A 294 6.06 22.00 4.99
CA ALA A 294 5.16 23.14 4.91
C ALA A 294 5.58 24.14 3.82
N ALA A 295 6.89 24.33 3.63
CA ALA A 295 7.41 25.17 2.55
C ALA A 295 7.19 24.56 1.16
N LYS A 296 7.38 23.25 1.00
CA LYS A 296 7.10 22.51 -0.23
C LYS A 296 5.63 22.63 -0.62
N GLU A 297 4.72 22.36 0.31
CA GLU A 297 3.28 22.46 0.10
C GLU A 297 2.89 23.89 -0.33
N THR A 298 3.41 24.92 0.34
CA THR A 298 3.20 26.34 -0.04
C THR A 298 3.71 26.62 -1.47
N LEU A 299 4.98 26.33 -1.77
CA LEU A 299 5.60 26.63 -3.07
C LEU A 299 4.98 25.86 -4.26
N LEU A 300 4.46 24.65 -4.00
CA LEU A 300 3.76 23.83 -4.98
C LEU A 300 2.30 24.27 -5.22
N SER A 301 1.71 24.99 -4.26
CA SER A 301 0.31 25.46 -4.33
C SER A 301 0.18 26.90 -4.82
N ASP A 302 1.17 27.74 -4.56
CA ASP A 302 1.21 29.14 -4.97
C ASP A 302 2.35 29.36 -5.98
N PRO A 303 2.06 29.48 -7.29
CA PRO A 303 3.07 29.76 -8.31
C PRO A 303 3.80 31.10 -8.14
N SER A 304 3.24 32.05 -7.39
CA SER A 304 3.83 33.38 -7.17
C SER A 304 4.82 33.43 -6.01
N ALA A 305 4.78 32.44 -5.11
CA ALA A 305 5.72 32.33 -4.00
C ALA A 305 7.11 31.92 -4.51
N GLU A 306 8.10 32.82 -4.44
CA GLU A 306 9.47 32.51 -4.84
C GLU A 306 10.32 31.91 -3.71
N THR A 307 9.96 32.23 -2.46
CA THR A 307 10.69 31.79 -1.26
C THR A 307 9.72 31.56 -0.09
N VAL A 308 10.07 30.62 0.79
CA VAL A 308 9.36 30.41 2.07
C VAL A 308 10.39 30.39 3.20
N PRO A 309 10.24 31.24 4.24
CA PRO A 309 11.17 31.27 5.36
C PRO A 309 11.06 29.99 6.21
N LEU A 310 12.20 29.45 6.62
CA LEU A 310 12.33 28.29 7.49
C LEU A 310 12.97 28.74 8.81
N VAL A 311 12.31 28.40 9.92
CA VAL A 311 12.82 28.66 11.27
C VAL A 311 12.87 27.36 12.05
N VAL A 312 14.07 26.95 12.44
CA VAL A 312 14.29 25.76 13.27
C VAL A 312 14.85 26.20 14.62
N PRO A 313 14.13 25.95 15.74
CA PRO A 313 14.58 26.33 17.07
C PRO A 313 15.88 25.60 17.44
N SER A 314 16.62 26.14 18.41
CA SER A 314 17.77 25.45 19.02
C SER A 314 17.34 24.70 20.27
N ARG A 315 18.11 23.68 20.67
CA ARG A 315 17.90 22.94 21.93
C ARG A 315 19.12 23.05 22.85
N GLY A 316 18.89 22.96 24.16
CA GLY A 316 19.94 22.94 25.18
C GLY A 316 20.46 24.33 25.58
N SER A 317 21.71 24.41 26.05
CA SER A 317 22.32 25.64 26.58
C SER A 317 22.51 26.78 25.56
N LYS A 318 22.14 26.58 24.29
CA LYS A 318 22.21 27.55 23.19
C LYS A 318 20.87 28.22 22.84
N LEU A 319 19.86 28.13 23.72
CA LEU A 319 18.51 28.69 23.53
C LEU A 319 18.49 30.20 23.22
N ILE A 320 19.50 30.95 23.66
CA ILE A 320 19.64 32.39 23.34
C ILE A 320 20.57 32.53 22.12
N GLY A 321 19.98 32.60 20.92
CA GLY A 321 20.69 32.95 19.67
C GLY A 321 21.02 31.81 18.69
N GLY A 322 20.68 30.56 18.99
CA GLY A 322 21.02 29.39 18.16
C GLY A 322 19.98 28.92 17.12
N SER A 323 18.85 29.62 16.95
CA SER A 323 17.83 29.21 15.98
C SER A 323 18.37 29.31 14.55
N ILE A 324 18.25 28.25 13.77
CA ILE A 324 18.56 28.27 12.33
C ILE A 324 17.46 29.06 11.64
N ARG A 325 17.84 30.13 10.95
CA ARG A 325 16.97 30.90 10.05
C ARG A 325 17.50 30.77 8.64
N THR A 326 16.66 30.28 7.74
CA THR A 326 16.98 30.11 6.33
C THR A 326 15.69 30.18 5.53
N GLU A 327 15.72 29.79 4.27
CA GLU A 327 14.56 29.75 3.40
C GLU A 327 14.65 28.57 2.45
N LEU A 328 13.51 28.14 1.93
CA LEU A 328 13.43 27.28 0.76
C LEU A 328 13.01 28.12 -0.43
N THR A 329 13.78 28.06 -1.52
CA THR A 329 13.51 28.80 -2.75
C THR A 329 12.78 27.94 -3.78
N ARG A 330 12.03 28.57 -4.69
CA ARG A 330 11.41 27.90 -5.85
C ARG A 330 12.44 27.19 -6.72
N ALA A 331 13.62 27.78 -6.92
CA ALA A 331 14.69 27.16 -7.69
C ALA A 331 15.18 25.85 -7.06
N GLU A 332 15.39 25.82 -5.74
CA GLU A 332 15.76 24.61 -5.00
C GLU A 332 14.66 23.54 -5.08
N LEU A 333 13.39 23.97 -4.98
CA LEU A 333 12.24 23.08 -5.13
C LEU A 333 12.16 22.50 -6.55
N THR A 334 12.27 23.31 -7.60
CA THR A 334 12.25 22.85 -8.99
C THR A 334 13.38 21.85 -9.24
N GLN A 335 14.61 22.18 -8.85
CA GLN A 335 15.76 21.31 -9.06
C GLN A 335 15.64 19.98 -8.31
N THR A 336 15.07 20.00 -7.10
CA THR A 336 14.99 18.80 -6.26
C THR A 336 13.77 17.96 -6.60
N ILE A 337 12.60 18.58 -6.73
CA ILE A 337 11.32 17.88 -6.91
C ILE A 337 11.05 17.62 -8.38
N LEU A 338 11.00 18.65 -9.23
CA LEU A 338 10.63 18.49 -10.63
C LEU A 338 11.74 17.79 -11.42
N GLU A 339 13.00 18.17 -11.19
CA GLU A 339 14.14 17.56 -11.92
C GLU A 339 14.73 16.32 -11.21
N GLY A 340 14.47 16.14 -9.91
CA GLY A 340 14.95 14.98 -9.16
C GLY A 340 13.93 13.85 -9.05
N PHE A 341 12.72 14.13 -8.53
CA PHE A 341 11.67 13.12 -8.33
C PHE A 341 10.81 12.89 -9.56
N PHE A 342 10.62 13.90 -10.41
CA PHE A 342 9.81 13.80 -11.63
C PHE A 342 10.58 14.18 -12.91
N PRO A 343 11.80 13.69 -13.13
CA PRO A 343 12.61 14.11 -14.28
C PRO A 343 11.89 13.81 -15.61
N GLN A 344 12.04 14.70 -16.59
CA GLN A 344 11.69 14.39 -17.98
C GLN A 344 12.69 13.37 -18.52
N VAL A 345 12.19 12.19 -18.83
CA VAL A 345 12.98 11.04 -19.32
C VAL A 345 12.28 10.43 -20.53
N GLU A 346 12.97 9.58 -21.29
CA GLU A 346 12.39 8.80 -22.38
C GLU A 346 11.61 7.57 -21.85
N SER A 347 10.71 7.00 -22.65
CA SER A 347 9.91 5.79 -22.30
C SER A 347 10.77 4.55 -22.00
N ALA A 348 11.97 4.49 -22.58
CA ALA A 348 12.93 3.42 -22.35
C ALA A 348 13.71 3.57 -21.03
N ALA A 349 13.55 4.68 -20.29
CA ALA A 349 14.25 4.90 -19.03
C ALA A 349 13.88 3.83 -18.00
N ARG A 350 14.86 3.45 -17.17
CA ARG A 350 14.69 2.50 -16.08
C ARG A 350 15.26 3.08 -14.78
N PRO A 351 14.74 2.67 -13.60
CA PRO A 351 15.33 3.02 -12.32
C PRO A 351 16.79 2.62 -12.23
N VAL A 352 17.63 3.51 -11.71
CA VAL A 352 19.05 3.26 -11.50
C VAL A 352 19.23 2.33 -10.28
N SER A 353 19.71 1.12 -10.53
CA SER A 353 20.15 0.20 -9.48
C SER A 353 21.62 0.42 -9.16
N ARG A 354 21.96 0.55 -7.88
CA ARG A 354 23.34 0.61 -7.39
C ARG A 354 23.64 -0.67 -6.63
N ALA A 355 24.89 -1.14 -6.71
CA ALA A 355 25.34 -2.23 -5.87
C ALA A 355 25.17 -1.83 -4.39
N ARG A 356 24.34 -2.57 -3.64
CA ARG A 356 24.19 -2.34 -2.20
C ARG A 356 25.52 -2.66 -1.53
N ALA A 357 25.91 -1.85 -0.56
CA ALA A 357 27.04 -2.19 0.30
C ALA A 357 26.74 -3.52 1.02
N GLY A 358 27.75 -4.36 1.24
CA GLY A 358 27.57 -5.67 1.89
C GLY A 358 27.08 -5.60 3.35
N LEU A 359 27.07 -4.41 3.95
CA LEU A 359 26.50 -4.12 5.26
C LEU A 359 25.56 -2.91 5.14
N THR A 360 24.32 -3.07 5.59
CA THR A 360 23.31 -2.00 5.66
C THR A 360 22.77 -1.90 7.07
N GLN A 361 22.42 -0.67 7.50
CA GLN A 361 21.64 -0.50 8.73
C GLN A 361 20.25 -1.13 8.55
N LEU A 362 19.70 -1.70 9.63
CA LEU A 362 18.32 -2.16 9.67
C LEU A 362 17.39 -0.95 9.52
N GLY A 363 16.60 -0.94 8.45
CA GLY A 363 15.79 0.19 8.02
C GLY A 363 14.83 -0.21 6.92
N LEU A 364 13.85 0.65 6.62
CA LEU A 364 12.98 0.45 5.47
C LEU A 364 13.80 0.41 4.17
N PRO A 365 13.47 -0.49 3.22
CA PRO A 365 14.19 -0.64 1.97
C PRO A 365 13.76 0.44 0.96
N TYR A 366 14.07 1.71 1.25
CA TYR A 366 13.74 2.84 0.39
C TYR A 366 14.22 2.64 -1.06
N ALA A 367 13.49 3.22 -2.01
CA ALA A 367 13.86 3.18 -3.41
C ALA A 367 15.26 3.77 -3.64
N GLN A 368 16.10 3.08 -4.42
CA GLN A 368 17.46 3.53 -4.71
C GLN A 368 17.48 4.70 -5.71
N ASP A 369 16.47 4.74 -6.58
CA ASP A 369 16.24 5.83 -7.52
C ASP A 369 14.97 6.58 -7.11
N ALA A 370 15.10 7.89 -6.97
CA ALA A 370 14.02 8.80 -6.61
C ALA A 370 13.17 9.27 -7.81
N GLY A 371 13.59 8.99 -9.05
CA GLY A 371 12.87 9.38 -10.25
C GLY A 371 11.61 8.55 -10.47
N ILE A 372 10.47 9.00 -9.95
CA ILE A 372 9.14 8.37 -10.10
C ILE A 372 8.81 8.17 -11.58
N THR A 373 9.17 9.11 -12.45
CA THR A 373 8.95 8.98 -13.91
C THR A 373 9.75 7.84 -14.54
N ARG A 374 10.93 7.46 -13.99
CA ARG A 374 11.68 6.28 -14.45
C ARG A 374 11.01 4.99 -14.02
N HIS A 375 10.45 4.96 -12.82
CA HIS A 375 9.64 3.83 -12.34
C HIS A 375 8.37 3.67 -13.18
N LEU A 376 7.71 4.77 -13.52
CA LEU A 376 6.55 4.77 -14.42
C LEU A 376 6.91 4.25 -15.82
N ALA A 377 8.01 4.73 -16.41
CA ALA A 377 8.50 4.26 -17.70
C ALA A 377 8.80 2.74 -17.70
N ALA A 378 9.48 2.26 -16.64
CA ALA A 378 9.73 0.83 -16.46
C ALA A 378 8.46 0.02 -16.30
N PHE A 379 7.50 0.52 -15.51
CA PHE A 379 6.21 -0.14 -15.32
C PHE A 379 5.48 -0.30 -16.65
N LEU A 380 5.25 0.77 -17.40
CA LEU A 380 4.55 0.71 -18.69
C LEU A 380 5.31 -0.14 -19.73
N GLY A 381 6.65 -0.05 -19.74
CA GLY A 381 7.51 -0.85 -20.62
C GLY A 381 7.41 -2.36 -20.39
N ARG A 382 7.16 -2.80 -19.15
CA ARG A 382 6.92 -4.23 -18.84
C ARG A 382 5.55 -4.73 -19.26
N GLN A 383 4.60 -3.84 -19.55
CA GLN A 383 3.20 -4.19 -19.82
C GLN A 383 2.82 -4.13 -21.30
N VAL A 384 3.78 -4.04 -22.23
CA VAL A 384 3.50 -3.96 -23.68
C VAL A 384 2.56 -5.07 -24.15
N GLY A 385 2.76 -6.31 -23.69
CA GLY A 385 1.91 -7.46 -24.06
C GLY A 385 0.65 -7.66 -23.20
N ALA A 386 0.35 -6.75 -22.26
CA ALA A 386 -0.64 -7.00 -21.22
C ALA A 386 -2.09 -7.12 -21.72
N LEU A 387 -2.40 -6.54 -22.89
CA LEU A 387 -3.76 -6.54 -23.46
C LEU A 387 -4.03 -7.71 -24.41
N ALA A 388 -2.99 -8.39 -24.90
CA ALA A 388 -3.11 -9.42 -25.93
C ALA A 388 -4.04 -10.58 -25.52
N GLU A 389 -4.18 -10.81 -24.22
CA GLU A 389 -4.95 -11.92 -23.66
C GLU A 389 -6.37 -11.52 -23.21
N LEU A 390 -6.68 -10.22 -23.14
CA LEU A 390 -7.97 -9.75 -22.64
C LEU A 390 -9.03 -9.77 -23.75
N GLU A 391 -10.09 -10.53 -23.52
CA GLU A 391 -11.24 -10.62 -24.43
C GLU A 391 -11.86 -9.23 -24.64
N GLY A 392 -12.11 -8.86 -25.90
CA GLY A 392 -12.57 -7.51 -26.28
C GLY A 392 -11.48 -6.45 -26.39
N LEU A 393 -10.23 -6.74 -25.99
CA LEU A 393 -9.08 -5.84 -26.11
C LEU A 393 -7.94 -6.39 -26.98
N ARG A 394 -8.05 -7.64 -27.45
CA ARG A 394 -7.03 -8.28 -28.32
C ARG A 394 -6.73 -7.48 -29.59
N ASP A 395 -7.76 -6.88 -30.18
CA ASP A 395 -7.67 -6.08 -31.40
C ASP A 395 -7.32 -4.61 -31.11
N ILE A 396 -7.28 -4.22 -29.83
CA ILE A 396 -6.75 -2.93 -29.39
C ILE A 396 -5.23 -3.08 -29.35
N ALA A 397 -4.67 -3.08 -30.55
CA ALA A 397 -3.27 -3.21 -30.78
C ALA A 397 -2.53 -2.10 -30.01
N THR A 398 -1.68 -2.47 -29.06
CA THR A 398 -0.43 -1.73 -28.91
C THR A 398 0.18 -1.63 -30.30
N ALA A 399 0.46 -0.42 -30.77
CA ALA A 399 1.01 -0.19 -32.09
C ALA A 399 2.15 -1.18 -32.37
N GLU A 400 2.21 -1.75 -33.56
CA GLU A 400 3.24 -2.73 -33.90
C GLU A 400 4.63 -2.10 -33.66
N GLY A 401 5.41 -2.64 -32.72
CA GLY A 401 6.69 -2.07 -32.28
C GLY A 401 6.64 -1.06 -31.12
N ALA A 402 5.52 -0.93 -30.40
CA ALA A 402 5.40 -0.07 -29.22
C ALA A 402 6.42 -0.44 -28.13
N SER A 403 7.07 0.57 -27.53
CA SER A 403 8.07 0.35 -26.46
C SER A 403 7.46 0.28 -25.06
N PHE A 404 6.19 0.67 -24.91
CA PHE A 404 5.44 0.64 -23.67
C PHE A 404 3.93 0.50 -23.92
N LEU A 405 3.16 0.07 -22.92
CA LEU A 405 1.70 0.07 -23.02
C LEU A 405 1.16 1.49 -22.99
N HIS A 406 0.36 1.88 -23.99
CA HIS A 406 -0.20 3.24 -24.12
C HIS A 406 -1.44 3.46 -23.25
N PRO A 407 -1.38 4.27 -22.18
CA PRO A 407 -2.57 4.67 -21.45
C PRO A 407 -3.36 5.70 -22.25
N THR A 408 -4.68 5.60 -22.26
CA THR A 408 -5.57 6.58 -22.91
C THR A 408 -6.17 7.58 -21.91
N ALA A 409 -6.10 7.25 -20.63
CA ALA A 409 -6.55 8.10 -19.54
C ALA A 409 -5.64 7.96 -18.31
N VAL A 410 -5.57 9.00 -17.48
CA VAL A 410 -4.81 9.01 -16.23
C VAL A 410 -5.71 9.45 -15.08
N LEU A 411 -5.69 8.69 -13.98
CA LEU A 411 -6.30 9.05 -12.71
C LEU A 411 -5.19 9.24 -11.66
N PHE A 412 -5.06 10.44 -11.12
CA PHE A 412 -4.13 10.71 -10.02
C PHE A 412 -4.79 10.45 -8.67
N ASN A 413 -4.01 9.91 -7.74
CA ASN A 413 -4.36 9.78 -6.33
C ASN A 413 -3.18 10.14 -5.41
N GLY A 414 -3.45 10.49 -4.16
CA GLY A 414 -2.43 10.82 -3.19
C GLY A 414 -2.06 12.30 -3.14
N GLY A 415 -1.67 12.75 -1.94
CA GLY A 415 -1.52 14.18 -1.63
C GLY A 415 -0.46 14.92 -2.42
N VAL A 416 0.48 14.24 -3.07
CA VAL A 416 1.51 14.87 -3.92
C VAL A 416 0.88 15.52 -5.15
N PHE A 417 -0.18 14.93 -5.71
CA PHE A 417 -0.84 15.47 -6.92
C PHE A 417 -1.86 16.58 -6.66
N LYS A 418 -1.94 17.09 -5.43
CA LYS A 418 -2.64 18.36 -5.17
C LYS A 418 -1.99 19.53 -5.91
N SER A 419 -0.71 19.39 -6.28
CA SER A 419 0.00 20.38 -7.06
C SER A 419 -0.29 20.23 -8.56
N PRO A 420 -0.89 21.25 -9.21
CA PRO A 420 -1.06 21.24 -10.67
C PRO A 420 0.27 21.11 -11.41
N LEU A 421 1.36 21.68 -10.86
CA LEU A 421 2.70 21.59 -11.45
C LEU A 421 3.17 20.14 -11.61
N LEU A 422 2.89 19.28 -10.62
CA LEU A 422 3.31 17.88 -10.66
C LEU A 422 2.41 17.04 -11.57
N VAL A 423 1.10 17.34 -11.59
CA VAL A 423 0.15 16.76 -12.54
C VAL A 423 0.57 17.08 -13.98
N GLU A 424 0.82 18.35 -14.29
CA GLU A 424 1.29 18.81 -15.60
C GLU A 424 2.63 18.19 -15.98
N ARG A 425 3.55 18.05 -15.02
CA ARG A 425 4.86 17.42 -15.26
C ARG A 425 4.71 15.96 -15.71
N ILE A 426 3.93 15.14 -15.00
CA ILE A 426 3.72 13.73 -15.38
C ILE A 426 2.95 13.63 -16.69
N MET A 427 1.87 14.40 -16.84
CA MET A 427 1.07 14.40 -18.08
C MET A 427 1.93 14.80 -19.28
N GLY A 428 2.77 15.82 -19.14
CA GLY A 428 3.69 16.28 -20.19
C GLY A 428 4.73 15.22 -20.55
N THR A 429 5.31 14.54 -19.56
CA THR A 429 6.25 13.43 -19.80
C THR A 429 5.57 12.26 -20.51
N LEU A 430 4.41 11.80 -20.02
CA LEU A 430 3.66 10.69 -20.60
C LEU A 430 3.18 11.01 -22.02
N ASN A 431 2.61 12.20 -22.24
CA ASN A 431 2.14 12.62 -23.56
C ASN A 431 3.29 12.86 -24.53
N GLY A 432 4.49 13.18 -24.04
CA GLY A 432 5.72 13.18 -24.83
C GLY A 432 6.04 11.78 -25.37
N TRP A 433 5.95 10.75 -24.51
CA TRP A 433 6.14 9.35 -24.92
C TRP A 433 5.09 8.90 -25.93
N LEU A 434 3.81 9.18 -25.66
CA LEU A 434 2.71 8.84 -26.57
C LEU A 434 2.89 9.51 -27.93
N GLY A 435 3.25 10.81 -27.94
CA GLY A 435 3.52 11.55 -29.17
C GLY A 435 4.70 10.99 -29.97
N ALA A 436 5.75 10.51 -29.30
CA ALA A 436 6.91 9.88 -29.95
C ALA A 436 6.56 8.56 -30.66
N GLU A 437 5.54 7.83 -30.18
CA GLU A 437 5.01 6.61 -30.80
C GLU A 437 3.77 6.86 -31.69
N GLY A 438 3.41 8.12 -31.96
CA GLY A 438 2.27 8.49 -32.79
C GLY A 438 0.90 8.21 -32.15
N ALA A 439 0.85 7.95 -30.85
CA ALA A 439 -0.36 7.69 -30.10
C ALA A 439 -1.08 9.00 -29.70
N PRO A 440 -2.42 8.98 -29.54
CA PRO A 440 -3.16 10.11 -28.99
C PRO A 440 -2.71 10.46 -27.57
N GLN A 441 -2.88 11.72 -27.18
CA GLN A 441 -2.62 12.16 -25.81
C GLN A 441 -3.58 11.49 -24.82
N ALA A 442 -3.05 11.09 -23.66
CA ALA A 442 -3.85 10.60 -22.56
C ALA A 442 -4.68 11.73 -21.96
N ARG A 443 -5.92 11.42 -21.59
CA ARG A 443 -6.85 12.37 -20.95
C ARG A 443 -6.70 12.31 -19.43
N LEU A 444 -6.74 13.46 -18.78
CA LEU A 444 -6.85 13.51 -17.32
C LEU A 444 -8.30 13.22 -16.91
N LEU A 445 -8.49 12.24 -16.04
CA LEU A 445 -9.79 11.98 -15.42
C LEU A 445 -10.00 12.96 -14.25
N GLU A 446 -11.06 13.74 -14.33
CA GLU A 446 -11.33 14.82 -13.36
C GLU A 446 -12.16 14.33 -12.17
N GLY A 447 -12.09 15.10 -11.08
CA GLY A 447 -12.97 14.93 -9.93
C GLY A 447 -12.40 14.09 -8.79
N ALA A 448 -11.19 13.55 -8.84
CA ALA A 448 -10.63 12.86 -7.67
C ALA A 448 -10.52 13.81 -6.45
N ASP A 449 -10.95 13.35 -5.28
CA ASP A 449 -10.60 13.97 -3.99
C ASP A 449 -9.37 13.24 -3.45
N LEU A 450 -8.18 13.78 -3.62
CA LEU A 450 -6.93 13.04 -3.48
C LEU A 450 -6.61 12.57 -2.06
N ASP A 451 -7.21 13.18 -1.03
CA ASP A 451 -7.01 12.75 0.36
C ASP A 451 -8.02 11.70 0.81
N LEU A 452 -9.24 11.77 0.27
CA LEU A 452 -10.38 10.99 0.77
C LEU A 452 -10.85 9.94 -0.24
N ALA A 453 -10.30 9.92 -1.46
CA ALA A 453 -10.75 9.04 -2.53
C ALA A 453 -10.63 7.56 -2.14
N VAL A 454 -9.59 7.17 -1.42
CA VAL A 454 -9.40 5.78 -1.01
C VAL A 454 -10.49 5.35 -0.02
N ALA A 455 -10.67 6.08 1.09
CA ALA A 455 -11.70 5.75 2.08
C ALA A 455 -13.12 5.83 1.49
N ARG A 456 -13.40 6.86 0.68
CA ARG A 456 -14.70 7.02 0.00
C ARG A 456 -14.95 5.89 -1.00
N GLY A 457 -13.92 5.52 -1.74
CA GLY A 457 -13.94 4.41 -2.68
C GLY A 457 -14.27 3.09 -2.00
N ALA A 458 -13.62 2.81 -0.88
CA ALA A 458 -13.87 1.62 -0.07
C ALA A 458 -15.30 1.57 0.47
N ALA A 459 -15.84 2.70 0.94
CA ALA A 459 -17.22 2.77 1.43
C ALA A 459 -18.22 2.53 0.29
N TYR A 460 -17.98 3.10 -0.88
CA TYR A 460 -18.81 2.92 -2.07
C TYR A 460 -18.71 1.49 -2.63
N TYR A 461 -17.52 0.88 -2.62
CA TYR A 461 -17.32 -0.51 -3.01
C TYR A 461 -18.18 -1.46 -2.16
N GLY A 462 -18.16 -1.31 -0.82
CA GLY A 462 -19.00 -2.14 0.05
C GLY A 462 -20.50 -1.97 -0.23
N TYR A 463 -20.93 -0.76 -0.61
CA TYR A 463 -22.31 -0.51 -1.06
C TYR A 463 -22.63 -1.23 -2.38
N VAL A 464 -21.74 -1.12 -3.37
CA VAL A 464 -21.88 -1.78 -4.67
C VAL A 464 -21.86 -3.31 -4.55
N ARG A 465 -21.10 -3.86 -3.60
CA ARG A 465 -21.05 -5.30 -3.33
C ARG A 465 -22.42 -5.86 -2.93
N ARG A 466 -23.37 -5.05 -2.46
CA ARG A 466 -24.76 -5.47 -2.19
C ARG A 466 -25.64 -5.58 -3.45
N GLY A 467 -25.06 -5.45 -4.64
CA GLY A 467 -25.77 -5.52 -5.93
C GLY A 467 -26.26 -4.17 -6.45
N GLN A 468 -25.77 -3.07 -5.89
CA GLN A 468 -26.24 -1.70 -6.18
C GLN A 468 -25.12 -0.86 -6.81
N GLY A 469 -24.98 -0.88 -8.14
CA GLY A 469 -24.00 -0.08 -8.88
C GLY A 469 -23.04 -0.90 -9.74
N VAL A 470 -21.94 -0.28 -10.18
CA VAL A 470 -21.00 -0.87 -11.15
C VAL A 470 -19.86 -1.54 -10.41
N ARG A 471 -19.71 -2.87 -10.60
CA ARG A 471 -18.59 -3.61 -10.04
C ARG A 471 -17.37 -3.54 -10.96
N ILE A 472 -16.22 -3.24 -10.38
CA ILE A 472 -14.89 -3.47 -10.92
C ILE A 472 -14.54 -4.92 -10.56
N ARG A 473 -14.29 -5.78 -11.56
CA ARG A 473 -13.73 -7.11 -11.28
C ARG A 473 -12.22 -7.04 -11.38
N GLY A 474 -11.55 -7.56 -10.36
CA GLY A 474 -10.13 -7.85 -10.39
C GLY A 474 -9.95 -9.27 -9.89
N GLY A 475 -9.32 -10.12 -10.70
CA GLY A 475 -8.68 -11.32 -10.17
C GLY A 475 -7.21 -11.05 -9.92
N THR A 476 -6.52 -11.90 -9.16
CA THR A 476 -5.10 -11.80 -8.72
C THR A 476 -4.18 -10.98 -9.65
N ALA A 477 -3.42 -10.04 -9.07
CA ALA A 477 -2.55 -9.12 -9.82
C ALA A 477 -1.26 -9.76 -10.33
N ARG A 478 -0.99 -10.99 -9.90
CA ARG A 478 0.17 -11.81 -10.23
C ARG A 478 -0.29 -13.27 -10.35
N ALA A 479 0.42 -14.04 -11.15
CA ALA A 479 0.38 -15.50 -11.03
C ALA A 479 1.28 -15.91 -9.86
N TYR A 480 0.83 -16.87 -9.05
CA TYR A 480 1.56 -17.40 -7.90
C TYR A 480 1.96 -18.85 -8.14
N TYR A 481 3.18 -19.18 -7.73
CA TYR A 481 3.78 -20.49 -7.91
C TYR A 481 4.36 -21.00 -6.60
N ILE A 482 4.42 -22.32 -6.46
CA ILE A 482 5.10 -23.00 -5.36
C ILE A 482 6.28 -23.79 -5.89
N ALA A 483 7.39 -23.78 -5.15
CA ALA A 483 8.54 -24.62 -5.45
C ALA A 483 8.23 -26.10 -5.23
N ILE A 484 8.66 -26.93 -6.16
CA ILE A 484 8.71 -28.38 -6.03
C ILE A 484 10.15 -28.80 -6.27
N GLU A 485 10.76 -29.42 -5.26
CA GLU A 485 12.09 -30.02 -5.42
C GLU A 485 11.99 -31.31 -6.25
N SER A 486 12.88 -31.43 -7.23
CA SER A 486 12.95 -32.63 -8.05
C SER A 486 13.50 -33.81 -7.25
N ALA A 487 12.84 -34.98 -7.35
CA ALA A 487 13.34 -36.22 -6.77
C ALA A 487 14.52 -36.77 -7.57
N MET A 488 15.71 -36.21 -7.36
CA MET A 488 16.95 -36.68 -7.98
C MET A 488 18.00 -37.13 -6.96
N PRO A 489 18.90 -38.06 -7.34
CA PRO A 489 19.97 -38.51 -6.46
C PRO A 489 20.85 -37.35 -6.01
N ALA A 490 21.25 -37.35 -4.73
CA ALA A 490 22.15 -36.34 -4.18
C ALA A 490 23.52 -36.39 -4.91
N VAL A 491 23.87 -35.30 -5.60
CA VAL A 491 25.18 -35.13 -6.25
C VAL A 491 25.96 -34.06 -5.47
N PRO A 492 27.18 -34.36 -4.98
CA PRO A 492 27.98 -33.39 -4.23
C PRO A 492 28.20 -32.08 -5.02
N GLY A 493 27.84 -30.95 -4.43
CA GLY A 493 27.99 -29.61 -5.02
C GLY A 493 26.89 -29.20 -6.00
N LEU A 494 25.85 -30.01 -6.16
CA LEU A 494 24.68 -29.71 -7.00
C LEU A 494 23.43 -29.65 -6.12
N GLU A 495 22.83 -28.46 -6.03
CA GLU A 495 21.50 -28.32 -5.44
C GLU A 495 20.45 -28.97 -6.36
N PRO A 496 19.45 -29.68 -5.81
CA PRO A 496 18.35 -30.20 -6.61
C PRO A 496 17.66 -29.07 -7.37
N PRO A 497 17.41 -29.22 -8.68
CA PRO A 497 16.66 -28.26 -9.47
C PRO A 497 15.23 -28.18 -8.93
N VAL A 498 14.79 -26.94 -8.76
CA VAL A 498 13.45 -26.60 -8.31
C VAL A 498 12.59 -26.32 -9.52
N GLN A 499 11.42 -26.96 -9.58
CA GLN A 499 10.36 -26.64 -10.52
C GLN A 499 9.37 -25.67 -9.86
N ALA A 500 8.75 -24.78 -10.62
CA ALA A 500 7.72 -23.87 -10.11
C ALA A 500 6.34 -24.28 -10.64
N LEU A 501 5.43 -24.67 -9.74
CA LEU A 501 4.06 -25.05 -10.07
C LEU A 501 3.12 -23.87 -9.85
N CYS A 502 2.39 -23.45 -10.90
CA CYS A 502 1.38 -22.41 -10.81
C CYS A 502 0.20 -22.89 -9.95
N VAL A 503 -0.04 -22.19 -8.85
CA VAL A 503 -1.13 -22.47 -7.89
C VAL A 503 -2.29 -21.50 -8.01
N ALA A 504 -2.04 -20.28 -8.44
CA ALA A 504 -3.08 -19.30 -8.77
C ALA A 504 -2.64 -18.49 -9.99
N PRO A 505 -3.37 -18.57 -11.11
CA PRO A 505 -3.01 -17.87 -12.34
C PRO A 505 -3.30 -16.38 -12.18
N PHE A 506 -2.81 -15.59 -13.14
CA PHE A 506 -3.15 -14.18 -13.23
C PHE A 506 -4.65 -14.01 -13.45
N GLY A 507 -5.30 -13.07 -12.75
CA GLY A 507 -6.72 -12.80 -12.95
C GLY A 507 -7.66 -13.82 -12.32
N MET A 508 -7.21 -14.69 -11.42
CA MET A 508 -8.09 -15.58 -10.65
C MET A 508 -9.01 -14.76 -9.74
N GLU A 509 -10.33 -14.84 -9.95
CA GLU A 509 -11.32 -14.01 -9.25
C GLU A 509 -11.38 -14.31 -7.74
N GLU A 510 -11.62 -13.29 -6.93
CA GLU A 510 -11.82 -13.43 -5.48
C GLU A 510 -13.02 -14.33 -5.17
N GLY A 511 -12.88 -15.21 -4.18
CA GLY A 511 -13.88 -16.20 -3.83
C GLY A 511 -13.89 -17.45 -4.73
N THR A 512 -12.99 -17.55 -5.71
CA THR A 512 -12.85 -18.76 -6.54
C THR A 512 -11.87 -19.77 -5.95
N GLU A 513 -12.11 -21.03 -6.29
CA GLU A 513 -11.28 -22.17 -5.90
C GLU A 513 -10.77 -22.86 -7.17
N ALA A 514 -9.56 -23.40 -7.11
CA ALA A 514 -9.02 -24.22 -8.18
C ALA A 514 -8.40 -25.51 -7.64
N GLU A 515 -8.86 -26.62 -8.19
CA GLU A 515 -8.21 -27.92 -7.98
C GLU A 515 -6.91 -27.96 -8.78
N LEU A 516 -5.80 -28.19 -8.07
CA LEU A 516 -4.53 -28.49 -8.70
C LEU A 516 -4.61 -29.87 -9.39
N PRO A 517 -3.80 -30.11 -10.45
CA PRO A 517 -3.76 -31.41 -11.12
C PRO A 517 -3.60 -32.57 -10.13
N ALA A 518 -3.96 -33.80 -10.53
CA ALA A 518 -3.94 -35.00 -9.69
C ALA A 518 -2.56 -35.43 -9.16
N GLN A 519 -1.54 -34.59 -9.30
CA GLN A 519 -0.20 -34.79 -8.80
C GLN A 519 -0.22 -34.83 -7.26
N GLU A 520 0.26 -35.93 -6.70
CA GLU A 520 0.34 -36.12 -5.25
C GLU A 520 1.69 -35.59 -4.75
N PHE A 521 1.65 -34.81 -3.66
CA PHE A 521 2.84 -34.27 -3.00
C PHE A 521 3.04 -35.00 -1.66
N GLY A 522 4.29 -35.27 -1.30
CA GLY A 522 4.60 -35.79 0.04
C GLY A 522 4.85 -34.63 1.00
N LEU A 523 4.08 -34.54 2.09
CA LEU A 523 4.35 -33.59 3.17
C LEU A 523 4.75 -34.30 4.45
N VAL A 524 5.78 -33.80 5.12
CA VAL A 524 6.27 -34.33 6.40
C VAL A 524 5.39 -33.81 7.53
N VAL A 525 4.79 -34.69 8.33
CA VAL A 525 3.96 -34.30 9.48
C VAL A 525 4.78 -34.18 10.77
N GLY A 526 4.38 -33.27 11.67
CA GLY A 526 5.03 -33.07 12.97
C GLY A 526 6.33 -32.27 12.93
N GLU A 527 6.78 -31.83 11.76
CA GLU A 527 7.91 -30.91 11.57
C GLU A 527 7.44 -29.68 10.76
N PRO A 528 8.03 -28.49 10.96
CA PRO A 528 7.74 -27.32 10.12
C PRO A 528 8.18 -27.55 8.68
N VAL A 529 7.23 -27.54 7.75
CA VAL A 529 7.49 -27.63 6.31
C VAL A 529 7.60 -26.22 5.73
N HIS A 530 8.65 -25.97 4.94
CA HIS A 530 8.89 -24.68 4.29
C HIS A 530 8.49 -24.76 2.83
N PHE A 531 7.65 -23.83 2.39
CA PHE A 531 7.23 -23.68 1.02
C PHE A 531 7.83 -22.40 0.45
N ARG A 532 8.69 -22.54 -0.56
CA ARG A 532 9.18 -21.40 -1.33
C ARG A 532 8.09 -20.99 -2.32
N PHE A 533 7.71 -19.72 -2.28
CA PHE A 533 6.69 -19.14 -3.15
C PHE A 533 7.31 -18.21 -4.18
N PHE A 534 6.72 -18.14 -5.36
CA PHE A 534 7.08 -17.18 -6.40
C PHE A 534 5.86 -16.43 -6.91
N GLY A 535 6.07 -15.19 -7.33
CA GLY A 535 5.06 -14.35 -7.95
C GLY A 535 5.53 -13.81 -9.30
N SER A 536 4.66 -13.83 -10.30
CA SER A 536 4.93 -13.28 -11.63
C SER A 536 3.91 -12.21 -12.03
N SER A 537 4.39 -11.06 -12.50
CA SER A 537 3.56 -10.00 -13.10
C SER A 537 3.52 -10.06 -14.64
N VAL A 538 4.29 -10.95 -15.26
CA VAL A 538 4.48 -11.05 -16.71
C VAL A 538 3.99 -12.38 -17.29
N ARG A 539 3.99 -13.47 -16.51
CA ARG A 539 3.53 -14.80 -16.94
C ARG A 539 2.02 -14.94 -16.76
N ARG A 540 1.26 -14.36 -17.68
CA ARG A 540 -0.21 -14.26 -17.63
C ARG A 540 -0.93 -15.48 -18.22
N GLN A 541 -0.25 -16.22 -19.09
CA GLN A 541 -0.77 -17.37 -19.81
C GLN A 541 -0.82 -18.65 -18.98
N ASP A 542 -0.01 -18.72 -17.92
CA ASP A 542 0.14 -19.91 -17.10
C ASP A 542 -1.17 -20.18 -16.34
N GLN A 543 -1.62 -21.44 -16.40
CA GLN A 543 -2.85 -21.90 -15.73
C GLN A 543 -2.50 -22.66 -14.46
N VAL A 544 -3.49 -22.89 -13.61
CA VAL A 544 -3.35 -23.77 -12.45
C VAL A 544 -2.79 -25.12 -12.93
N GLY A 545 -1.69 -25.55 -12.33
CA GLY A 545 -1.02 -26.78 -12.73
C GLY A 545 0.12 -26.63 -13.74
N THR A 546 0.34 -25.46 -14.33
CA THR A 546 1.52 -25.22 -15.17
C THR A 546 2.80 -25.41 -14.36
N LEU A 547 3.66 -26.33 -14.79
CA LEU A 547 4.94 -26.63 -14.15
C LEU A 547 6.09 -26.04 -14.99
N LEU A 548 6.91 -25.20 -14.38
CA LEU A 548 8.05 -24.55 -15.02
C LEU A 548 9.36 -25.21 -14.57
N ASP A 549 10.12 -25.71 -15.53
CA ASP A 549 11.46 -26.26 -15.30
C ASP A 549 12.55 -25.17 -15.27
N PHE A 550 12.32 -24.07 -15.99
CA PHE A 550 13.27 -22.95 -16.12
C PHE A 550 12.50 -21.64 -16.29
N TRP A 551 13.05 -20.54 -15.76
CA TRP A 551 12.52 -19.19 -15.91
C TRP A 551 13.63 -18.15 -15.89
N GLY A 552 13.38 -16.99 -16.48
CA GLY A 552 14.29 -15.85 -16.45
C GLY A 552 14.29 -15.11 -15.10
N PRO A 553 15.36 -14.37 -14.74
CA PRO A 553 15.44 -13.63 -13.47
C PRO A 553 14.34 -12.57 -13.26
N GLU A 554 13.74 -12.07 -14.35
CA GLU A 554 12.66 -11.08 -14.32
C GLU A 554 11.26 -11.70 -14.45
N GLU A 555 11.17 -13.02 -14.70
CA GLU A 555 9.88 -13.70 -14.92
C GLU A 555 9.22 -14.13 -13.62
N LEU A 556 9.98 -14.72 -12.69
CA LEU A 556 9.52 -15.09 -11.36
C LEU A 556 10.32 -14.34 -10.31
N GLN A 557 9.61 -13.71 -9.38
CA GLN A 557 10.19 -13.14 -8.17
C GLN A 557 9.86 -14.05 -7.00
N GLU A 558 10.87 -14.46 -6.25
CA GLU A 558 10.67 -15.19 -5.00
C GLU A 558 9.98 -14.30 -3.96
N LEU A 559 8.94 -14.83 -3.35
CA LEU A 559 8.15 -14.21 -2.28
C LEU A 559 8.60 -14.79 -0.93
N GLU A 560 8.03 -14.30 0.17
CA GLU A 560 8.33 -14.87 1.48
C GLU A 560 7.97 -16.36 1.54
N GLU A 561 8.84 -17.15 2.19
CA GLU A 561 8.57 -18.55 2.46
C GLU A 561 7.38 -18.70 3.40
N ILE A 562 6.54 -19.68 3.10
CA ILE A 562 5.40 -20.03 3.93
C ILE A 562 5.78 -21.25 4.74
N GLN A 563 5.74 -21.16 6.07
CA GLN A 563 5.95 -22.29 6.96
C GLN A 563 4.61 -22.86 7.40
N ALA A 564 4.41 -24.17 7.29
CA ALA A 564 3.25 -24.83 7.88
C ALA A 564 3.70 -25.97 8.79
N THR A 565 3.15 -26.00 10.01
CA THR A 565 3.31 -27.16 10.91
C THR A 565 2.08 -28.04 10.78
N LEU A 566 2.23 -29.19 10.12
CA LEU A 566 1.13 -30.13 9.93
C LEU A 566 0.89 -30.93 11.21
N PRO A 567 -0.35 -30.96 11.76
CA PRO A 567 -0.64 -31.64 13.00
C PRO A 567 -0.38 -33.14 12.86
N SER A 568 0.26 -33.73 13.86
CA SER A 568 0.60 -35.14 13.84
C SER A 568 -0.60 -36.06 14.05
N ALA A 569 -1.81 -35.57 14.36
CA ALA A 569 -3.11 -36.27 14.52
C ALA A 569 -3.14 -37.83 14.39
N GLY A 570 -2.38 -38.57 15.22
CA GLY A 570 -2.31 -40.04 15.19
C GLY A 570 -1.30 -40.68 14.22
N ARG A 571 -0.49 -39.88 13.54
CA ARG A 571 0.66 -40.19 12.67
C ARG A 571 1.98 -39.95 13.38
N THR A 572 3.05 -40.54 12.86
CA THR A 572 4.39 -40.39 13.45
C THR A 572 5.04 -39.10 12.97
N ALA A 573 5.64 -38.31 13.86
CA ALA A 573 6.43 -37.15 13.43
C ALA A 573 7.56 -37.60 12.49
N GLY A 574 7.73 -36.90 11.35
CA GLY A 574 8.64 -37.30 10.27
C GLY A 574 8.03 -38.23 9.21
N GLU A 575 6.77 -38.65 9.37
CA GLU A 575 6.06 -39.44 8.36
C GLU A 575 5.70 -38.58 7.13
N VAL A 576 5.95 -39.11 5.93
CA VAL A 576 5.56 -38.45 4.66
C VAL A 576 4.13 -38.85 4.30
N VAL A 577 3.22 -37.88 4.35
CA VAL A 577 1.81 -38.07 4.00
C VAL A 577 1.57 -37.60 2.56
N PRO A 578 0.99 -38.43 1.68
CA PRO A 578 0.59 -38.01 0.36
C PRO A 578 -0.64 -37.09 0.45
N VAL A 579 -0.51 -35.89 -0.09
CA VAL A 579 -1.55 -34.87 -0.11
C VAL A 579 -1.83 -34.39 -1.53
N LYS A 580 -3.03 -33.84 -1.72
CA LYS A 580 -3.33 -32.94 -2.82
C LYS A 580 -3.31 -31.52 -2.30
N LEU A 581 -2.75 -30.61 -3.10
CA LEU A 581 -2.83 -29.20 -2.81
C LEU A 581 -4.13 -28.63 -3.40
N HIS A 582 -4.74 -27.69 -2.69
CA HIS A 582 -5.92 -26.97 -3.12
C HIS A 582 -5.67 -25.48 -2.90
N ALA A 583 -5.85 -24.68 -3.95
CA ALA A 583 -5.60 -23.25 -3.89
C ALA A 583 -6.92 -22.48 -3.97
N ARG A 584 -7.07 -21.49 -3.09
CA ARG A 584 -8.25 -20.63 -3.02
C ARG A 584 -7.82 -19.18 -2.93
N VAL A 585 -8.49 -18.31 -3.68
CA VAL A 585 -8.41 -16.87 -3.44
C VAL A 585 -9.61 -16.49 -2.59
N THR A 586 -9.35 -16.08 -1.35
CA THR A 586 -10.39 -15.64 -0.40
C THR A 586 -11.17 -14.44 -0.92
N GLU A 587 -12.33 -14.16 -0.32
CA GLU A 587 -13.04 -12.89 -0.57
C GLU A 587 -12.26 -11.65 -0.11
N ALA A 588 -11.20 -11.84 0.68
CA ALA A 588 -10.26 -10.80 1.08
C ALA A 588 -9.08 -10.66 0.09
N GLY A 589 -9.11 -11.34 -1.06
CA GLY A 589 -8.04 -11.29 -2.07
C GLY A 589 -6.71 -11.89 -1.58
N THR A 590 -6.75 -12.72 -0.55
CA THR A 590 -5.59 -13.46 -0.01
C THR A 590 -5.58 -14.87 -0.59
N LEU A 591 -4.40 -15.35 -0.99
CA LEU A 591 -4.21 -16.72 -1.46
C LEU A 591 -4.12 -17.65 -0.23
N GLU A 592 -5.06 -18.58 -0.12
CA GLU A 592 -5.00 -19.70 0.81
C GLU A 592 -4.59 -20.96 0.05
N LEU A 593 -3.63 -21.70 0.61
CA LEU A 593 -3.27 -23.03 0.14
C LEU A 593 -3.67 -24.04 1.21
N GLU A 594 -4.35 -25.11 0.82
CA GLU A 594 -4.73 -26.21 1.68
C GLU A 594 -4.06 -27.49 1.19
N ALA A 595 -3.52 -28.28 2.11
CA ALA A 595 -3.07 -29.64 1.85
C ALA A 595 -4.13 -30.63 2.35
N VAL A 596 -4.62 -31.48 1.46
CA VAL A 596 -5.68 -32.45 1.72
C VAL A 596 -5.11 -33.87 1.65
N PRO A 597 -5.01 -34.61 2.78
CA PRO A 597 -4.50 -35.97 2.78
C PRO A 597 -5.42 -36.92 2.02
N ARG A 598 -4.81 -37.93 1.39
CA ARG A 598 -5.57 -38.93 0.63
C ARG A 598 -6.51 -39.74 1.52
N GLY A 599 -7.78 -39.83 1.10
CA GLY A 599 -8.78 -40.71 1.73
C GLY A 599 -9.37 -40.16 3.04
N THR A 600 -9.16 -38.87 3.31
CA THR A 600 -9.72 -38.16 4.47
C THR A 600 -10.38 -36.87 4.02
N ASP A 601 -11.35 -36.36 4.80
CA ASP A 601 -11.91 -35.02 4.64
C ASP A 601 -11.12 -33.95 5.42
N GLU A 602 -9.95 -34.33 5.96
CA GLU A 602 -9.05 -33.44 6.69
C GLU A 602 -8.47 -32.40 5.74
N ARG A 603 -8.42 -31.14 6.17
CA ARG A 603 -7.80 -30.04 5.42
C ARG A 603 -6.78 -29.35 6.32
N TRP A 604 -5.55 -29.29 5.85
CA TRP A 604 -4.49 -28.57 6.53
C TRP A 604 -4.25 -27.26 5.81
N LYS A 605 -4.53 -26.15 6.49
CA LYS A 605 -4.14 -24.86 5.96
C LYS A 605 -2.63 -24.75 5.96
N VAL A 606 -2.08 -24.40 4.81
CA VAL A 606 -0.71 -23.95 4.63
C VAL A 606 -0.76 -22.44 4.86
N GLU A 607 -0.78 -22.06 6.14
CA GLU A 607 -0.79 -20.65 6.58
C GLU A 607 0.64 -20.13 6.62
N PHE A 608 0.82 -18.81 6.60
CA PHE A 608 2.10 -18.22 6.96
C PHE A 608 2.33 -18.46 8.45
N ASP A 609 3.24 -19.37 8.84
CA ASP A 609 3.70 -19.39 10.23
C ASP A 609 4.61 -18.18 10.45
N VAL A 610 3.97 -17.08 10.83
CA VAL A 610 4.66 -15.83 11.16
C VAL A 610 5.12 -15.80 12.62
N ARG A 611 4.97 -16.91 13.35
CA ARG A 611 5.67 -17.11 14.62
C ARG A 611 7.09 -17.51 14.27
N GLY A 612 7.91 -16.50 13.95
CA GLY A 612 9.35 -16.63 14.02
C GLY A 612 9.68 -17.37 15.31
N SER A 613 10.49 -18.42 15.19
CA SER A 613 10.90 -19.32 16.25
C SER A 613 11.52 -18.54 17.42
N ALA A 614 10.66 -18.05 18.30
CA ALA A 614 11.01 -17.56 19.62
C ALA A 614 11.24 -18.79 20.51
N ASN A 615 12.28 -19.57 20.18
CA ASN A 615 12.95 -20.53 21.04
C ASN A 615 14.19 -21.09 20.31
N ALA A 616 15.28 -20.34 20.40
CA ALA A 616 16.65 -20.87 20.37
C ALA A 616 17.53 -20.01 21.30
#